data_AF-A0A5E6MIG7-F1
#
_entry.id   AF-A0A5E6MIG7-F1
#
_cell.length_a   1.000
_cell.length_b   1.000
_cell.length_c   1.000
_cell.angle_alpha   90.00
_cell.angle_beta   90.00
_cell.angle_gamma   90.00
#
_symmetry.space_group_name_H-M   'P 1'
#
loop_
_entity.id
_entity.type
_entity.pdbx_description
1 polymer ?
#
loop_
_entity_poly.entity_id
_entity_poly.type
_entity_poly.pdbx_seq_one_letter_code
_entity_poly.pdbx_strand_id
1 'polypeptide(L)'
;MTTRRPDSVSIRPFVRRIRLLCLCSCLSLCLTGNGRLLAQEETPEIIRQQDEEEAKRKVLRASDTLDQIEGTVEGHTRELQHLQQELSQLKEELRNLHGRLSQPSASAPASMSAPEKETADRKPTQAPSGPSEPGLAGEGPHTKVVAGYYYKVQAGDTVSAIAEAYRQSGVPVTAEQIRTANGLSRRESLRPGQKIFVPKGTAKPKGTVKKKHTSSTPPAPTSP
;
A
#
# COMPACT_ATOMS: atom_id res chain seq x y z
N MET A 1 52.03 24.74 -93.92
CA MET A 1 51.01 24.51 -92.87
C MET A 1 50.33 23.20 -93.18
N THR A 2 50.68 22.13 -92.47
CA THR A 2 50.20 20.77 -92.76
C THR A 2 49.79 20.14 -91.43
N THR A 3 48.51 19.80 -91.31
CA THR A 3 47.88 19.26 -90.09
C THR A 3 48.12 17.75 -90.00
N ARG A 4 48.61 17.27 -88.86
CA ARG A 4 48.68 15.83 -88.55
C ARG A 4 47.84 15.57 -87.30
N ARG A 5 46.69 14.89 -87.49
CA ARG A 5 45.80 14.40 -86.42
C ARG A 5 46.54 13.40 -85.52
N PRO A 6 46.29 13.38 -84.20
CA PRO A 6 46.55 12.21 -83.39
C PRO A 6 45.33 11.28 -83.36
N ASP A 7 45.62 9.99 -83.47
CA ASP A 7 44.69 8.88 -83.55
C ASP A 7 43.89 8.65 -82.27
N SER A 8 42.61 8.35 -82.45
CA SER A 8 41.66 7.93 -81.41
C SER A 8 41.93 6.48 -80.99
N VAL A 9 42.64 6.29 -79.88
CA VAL A 9 42.93 4.96 -79.31
C VAL A 9 42.11 4.72 -78.02
N SER A 10 41.12 3.83 -78.14
CA SER A 10 40.59 2.89 -77.14
C SER A 10 40.46 3.30 -75.65
N ILE A 11 39.52 4.19 -75.32
CA ILE A 11 39.13 4.49 -73.92
C ILE A 11 38.04 3.51 -73.40
N ARG A 12 37.30 2.84 -74.30
CA ARG A 12 36.16 1.97 -73.95
C ARG A 12 36.51 0.69 -73.16
N PRO A 13 37.62 -0.04 -73.39
CA PRO A 13 37.94 -1.23 -72.59
C PRO A 13 38.52 -0.88 -71.21
N PHE A 14 39.12 0.30 -71.06
CA PHE A 14 39.73 0.77 -69.81
C PHE A 14 38.67 1.09 -68.76
N VAL A 15 37.60 1.80 -69.15
CA VAL A 15 36.48 2.15 -68.24
C VAL A 15 35.68 0.91 -67.80
N ARG A 16 35.55 -0.12 -68.66
CA ARG A 16 34.89 -1.39 -68.31
C ARG A 16 35.70 -2.21 -67.31
N ARG A 17 37.03 -2.26 -67.46
CA ARG A 17 37.92 -2.96 -66.51
C ARG A 17 37.94 -2.28 -65.14
N ILE A 18 37.91 -0.95 -65.09
CA ILE A 18 37.83 -0.19 -63.83
C ILE A 18 36.51 -0.42 -63.10
N ARG A 19 35.38 -0.45 -63.81
CA ARG A 19 34.07 -0.76 -63.19
C ARG A 19 34.00 -2.20 -62.65
N LEU A 20 34.59 -3.16 -63.36
CA LEU A 20 34.63 -4.56 -62.92
C LEU A 20 35.52 -4.74 -61.67
N LEU A 21 36.67 -4.06 -61.61
CA LEU A 21 37.55 -4.07 -60.44
C LEU A 21 36.90 -3.41 -59.21
N CYS A 22 36.15 -2.31 -59.41
CA CYS A 22 35.43 -1.63 -58.33
C CYS A 22 34.30 -2.51 -57.75
N LEU A 23 33.51 -3.16 -58.61
CA LEU A 23 32.47 -4.11 -58.19
C LEU A 23 33.05 -5.34 -57.48
N CYS A 24 34.19 -5.85 -57.93
CA CYS A 24 34.87 -6.99 -57.30
C CYS A 24 35.48 -6.61 -55.95
N SER A 25 36.03 -5.40 -55.82
CA SER A 25 36.51 -4.87 -54.54
C SER A 25 35.36 -4.67 -53.54
N CYS A 26 34.20 -4.18 -53.99
CA CYS A 26 33.01 -4.07 -53.14
C CYS A 26 32.48 -5.43 -52.72
N LEU A 27 32.42 -6.42 -53.62
CA LEU A 27 31.97 -7.78 -53.28
C LEU A 27 32.92 -8.46 -52.29
N SER A 28 34.24 -8.31 -52.47
CA SER A 28 35.23 -8.80 -51.51
C SER A 28 35.11 -8.07 -50.16
N LEU A 29 34.93 -6.75 -50.13
CA LEU A 29 34.72 -6.02 -48.87
C LEU A 29 33.41 -6.42 -48.18
N CYS A 30 32.36 -6.75 -48.95
CA CYS A 30 31.09 -7.27 -48.42
C CYS A 30 31.18 -8.73 -47.94
N LEU A 31 32.00 -9.58 -48.57
CA LEU A 31 32.20 -10.97 -48.14
C LEU A 31 33.17 -11.08 -46.94
N THR A 32 34.23 -10.26 -46.90
CA THR A 32 35.15 -10.22 -45.76
C THR A 32 34.57 -9.41 -44.58
N GLY A 33 33.70 -8.45 -44.85
CA GLY A 33 33.06 -7.59 -43.84
C GLY A 33 31.90 -8.23 -43.08
N ASN A 34 31.37 -9.36 -43.54
CA ASN A 34 30.31 -10.12 -42.85
C ASN A 34 30.80 -11.45 -42.24
N GLY A 35 32.11 -11.73 -42.31
CA GLY A 35 32.72 -12.99 -41.87
C GLY A 35 33.51 -12.93 -40.57
N ARG A 36 33.47 -11.81 -39.85
CA ARG A 36 34.08 -11.69 -38.51
C ARG A 36 32.99 -11.38 -37.49
N LEU A 37 32.13 -12.36 -37.30
CA LEU A 37 31.43 -12.56 -36.04
C LEU A 37 32.54 -12.68 -34.99
N LEU A 38 32.88 -11.57 -34.35
CA LEU A 38 33.52 -11.60 -33.05
C LEU A 38 32.51 -12.33 -32.15
N ALA A 39 32.62 -13.66 -32.12
CA ALA A 39 32.31 -14.40 -30.91
C ALA A 39 33.22 -13.79 -29.84
N GLN A 40 32.67 -12.78 -29.18
CA GLN A 40 33.21 -12.22 -27.96
C GLN A 40 33.18 -13.40 -26.98
N GLU A 41 34.32 -14.07 -26.83
CA GLU A 41 34.57 -14.93 -25.69
C GLU A 41 34.62 -14.00 -24.47
N GLU A 42 33.46 -13.53 -24.00
CA GLU A 42 33.33 -13.07 -22.63
C GLU A 42 33.58 -14.30 -21.77
N THR A 43 34.80 -14.40 -21.25
CA THR A 43 35.21 -15.51 -20.43
C THR A 43 34.27 -15.62 -19.22
N PRO A 44 33.88 -16.84 -18.81
CA PRO A 44 32.94 -17.06 -17.71
C PRO A 44 33.40 -16.47 -16.36
N GLU A 45 34.66 -16.04 -16.24
CA GLU A 45 35.18 -15.32 -15.08
C GLU A 45 34.73 -13.86 -15.02
N ILE A 46 34.63 -13.16 -16.15
CA ILE A 46 34.23 -11.74 -16.17
C ILE A 46 32.76 -11.61 -15.73
N ILE A 47 31.91 -12.54 -16.16
CA ILE A 47 30.49 -12.60 -15.75
C ILE A 47 30.39 -12.83 -14.24
N ARG A 48 31.18 -13.77 -13.69
CA ARG A 48 31.23 -14.03 -12.24
C ARG A 48 31.70 -12.81 -11.45
N GLN A 49 32.73 -12.12 -11.93
CA GLN A 49 33.23 -10.90 -11.28
C GLN A 49 32.20 -9.77 -11.33
N GLN A 50 31.49 -9.61 -12.45
CA GLN A 50 30.39 -8.66 -12.56
C GLN A 50 29.24 -8.99 -11.60
N ASP A 51 28.86 -10.26 -11.49
CA ASP A 51 27.84 -10.72 -10.55
C ASP A 51 28.26 -10.47 -9.09
N GLU A 52 29.54 -10.69 -8.74
CA GLU A 52 30.09 -10.39 -7.42
C GLU A 52 30.10 -8.89 -7.11
N GLU A 53 30.54 -8.06 -8.06
CA GLU A 53 30.52 -6.61 -7.91
C GLU A 53 29.09 -6.06 -7.82
N GLU A 54 28.15 -6.63 -8.57
CA GLU A 54 26.73 -6.31 -8.45
C GLU A 54 26.18 -6.74 -7.08
N ALA A 55 26.56 -7.90 -6.57
CA ALA A 55 26.19 -8.35 -5.23
C ALA A 55 26.73 -7.41 -4.15
N LYS A 56 28.00 -6.99 -4.22
CA LYS A 56 28.58 -5.99 -3.31
C LYS A 56 27.83 -4.65 -3.37
N ARG A 57 27.48 -4.18 -4.57
CA ARG A 57 26.68 -2.96 -4.74
C ARG A 57 25.28 -3.08 -4.14
N LYS A 58 24.63 -4.24 -4.29
CA LYS A 58 23.32 -4.50 -3.68
C LYS A 58 23.42 -4.52 -2.16
N VAL A 59 24.45 -5.14 -1.60
CA VAL A 59 24.71 -5.16 -0.16
C VAL A 59 24.91 -3.73 0.36
N LEU A 60 25.72 -2.91 -0.32
CA LEU A 60 25.93 -1.52 0.09
C LEU A 60 24.61 -0.72 0.09
N ARG A 61 23.81 -0.82 -0.98
CA ARG A 61 22.48 -0.19 -1.02
C ARG A 61 21.56 -0.70 0.08
N ALA A 62 21.60 -1.99 0.38
CA ALA A 62 20.82 -2.56 1.47
C ALA A 62 21.26 -1.98 2.82
N SER A 63 22.57 -1.79 3.04
CA SER A 63 23.09 -1.09 4.23
C SER A 63 22.53 0.33 4.33
N ASP A 64 22.62 1.12 3.26
CA ASP A 64 22.07 2.49 3.25
C ASP A 64 20.56 2.49 3.57
N THR A 65 19.82 1.49 3.07
CA THR A 65 18.39 1.36 3.41
C THR A 65 18.15 0.99 4.86
N LEU A 66 19.03 0.19 5.48
CA LEU A 66 18.93 -0.13 6.91
C LEU A 66 19.16 1.11 7.75
N ASP A 67 20.18 1.91 7.42
CA ASP A 67 20.47 3.16 8.12
C ASP A 67 19.29 4.14 8.03
N GLN A 68 18.65 4.23 6.85
CA GLN A 68 17.45 5.05 6.66
C GLN A 68 16.26 4.56 7.49
N ILE A 69 16.05 3.24 7.56
CA ILE A 69 14.99 2.64 8.37
C ILE A 69 15.27 2.89 9.85
N GLU A 70 16.50 2.69 10.31
CA GLU A 70 16.92 2.94 11.68
C GLU A 70 16.66 4.40 12.08
N GLY A 71 17.10 5.37 11.27
CA GLY A 71 16.82 6.78 11.52
C GLY A 71 15.32 7.10 11.60
N THR A 72 14.49 6.42 10.79
CA THR A 72 13.03 6.57 10.85
C THR A 72 12.45 5.97 12.13
N VAL A 73 12.92 4.79 12.54
CA VAL A 73 12.50 4.12 13.79
C VAL A 73 12.90 4.97 15.00
N GLU A 74 14.09 5.54 15.01
CA GLU A 74 14.51 6.47 16.07
C GLU A 74 13.63 7.72 16.10
N GLY A 75 13.31 8.30 14.94
CA GLY A 75 12.40 9.44 14.83
C GLY A 75 11.04 9.13 15.47
N HIS A 76 10.42 8.02 15.06
CA HIS A 76 9.16 7.57 15.65
C HIS A 76 9.28 7.23 17.13
N THR A 77 10.43 6.70 17.57
CA THR A 77 10.67 6.40 19.00
C THR A 77 10.67 7.68 19.83
N ARG A 78 11.31 8.76 19.34
CA ARG A 78 11.29 10.08 20.00
C ARG A 78 9.88 10.67 20.03
N GLU A 79 9.13 10.53 18.94
CA GLU A 79 7.72 10.98 18.87
C GLU A 79 6.83 10.22 19.86
N LEU A 80 6.96 8.89 19.95
CA LEU A 80 6.24 8.08 20.93
C LEU A 80 6.60 8.47 22.37
N GLN A 81 7.86 8.74 22.66
CA GLN A 81 8.29 9.23 23.97
C GLN A 81 7.69 10.60 24.30
N HIS A 82 7.66 11.51 23.33
CA HIS A 82 7.05 12.83 23.49
C HIS A 82 5.56 12.74 23.77
N LEU A 83 4.81 11.96 22.97
CA LEU A 83 3.39 11.73 23.17
C LEU A 83 3.10 11.07 24.53
N GLN A 84 3.94 10.13 24.97
CA GLN A 84 3.82 9.53 26.30
C GLN A 84 4.01 10.59 27.41
N GLN A 85 4.96 11.51 27.24
CA GLN A 85 5.17 12.61 28.17
C GLN A 85 3.96 13.55 28.20
N GLU A 86 3.40 13.92 27.04
CA GLU A 86 2.17 14.72 26.96
C GLU A 86 1.01 14.06 27.69
N LEU A 87 0.79 12.76 27.47
CA LEU A 87 -0.26 12.02 28.19
C LEU A 87 -0.02 12.01 29.71
N SER A 88 1.23 11.92 30.15
CA SER A 88 1.57 11.97 31.58
C SER A 88 1.28 13.35 32.17
N GLN A 89 1.56 14.41 31.42
CA GLN A 89 1.32 15.79 31.82
C GLN A 89 -0.18 16.09 31.89
N LEU A 90 -0.93 15.66 30.87
CA LEU A 90 -2.39 15.81 30.83
C LEU A 90 -3.06 15.04 31.97
N LYS A 91 -2.54 13.86 32.31
CA LYS A 91 -3.01 13.09 33.47
C LYS A 91 -2.76 13.83 34.78
N GLU A 92 -1.62 14.49 34.93
CA GLU A 92 -1.33 15.31 36.12
C GLU A 92 -2.23 16.53 36.20
N GLU A 93 -2.45 17.20 35.07
CA GLU A 93 -3.36 18.34 34.99
C GLU A 93 -4.78 17.95 35.41
N LEU A 94 -5.29 16.80 34.94
CA LEU A 94 -6.56 16.26 35.39
C LEU A 94 -6.57 15.94 36.89
N ARG A 95 -5.48 15.40 37.45
CA ARG A 95 -5.37 15.16 38.91
C ARG A 95 -5.44 16.47 39.69
N ASN A 96 -4.73 17.51 39.25
CA ASN A 96 -4.71 18.80 39.92
C ASN A 96 -6.08 19.50 39.82
N LEU A 97 -6.70 19.51 38.65
CA LEU A 97 -8.06 20.03 38.47
C LEU A 97 -9.07 19.29 39.34
N HIS A 98 -8.98 17.96 39.41
CA HIS A 98 -9.80 17.15 40.30
C HIS A 98 -9.58 17.52 41.78
N GLY A 99 -8.33 17.69 42.20
CA GLY A 99 -7.98 18.14 43.55
C GLY A 99 -8.57 19.52 43.87
N ARG A 100 -8.53 20.47 42.93
CA ARG A 100 -9.11 21.82 43.07
C ARG A 100 -10.63 21.78 43.18
N LEU A 101 -11.31 20.96 42.37
CA LEU A 101 -12.76 20.76 42.46
C LEU A 101 -13.17 20.04 43.75
N SER A 102 -12.28 19.23 44.34
CA SER A 102 -12.52 18.51 45.59
C SER A 102 -12.22 19.31 46.85
N GLN A 103 -11.60 20.49 46.77
CA GLN A 103 -11.39 21.31 47.96
C GLN A 103 -12.72 21.93 48.41
N PRO A 104 -13.21 21.64 49.64
CA PRO A 104 -14.32 22.40 50.20
C PRO A 104 -13.84 23.84 50.37
N SER A 105 -14.60 24.79 49.81
CA SER A 105 -14.36 26.22 49.90
C SER A 105 -14.00 26.64 51.33
N ALA A 106 -12.71 26.76 51.60
CA ALA A 106 -12.16 27.25 52.87
C ALA A 106 -12.30 28.78 52.91
N SER A 107 -13.54 29.25 52.96
CA SER A 107 -13.94 30.63 53.23
C SER A 107 -15.44 30.67 53.58
N ALA A 108 -15.80 30.05 54.70
CA ALA A 108 -17.02 30.38 55.44
C ALA A 108 -16.73 30.19 56.94
N PRO A 109 -16.79 31.24 57.79
CA PRO A 109 -16.68 31.06 59.23
C PRO A 109 -18.07 30.72 59.77
N ALA A 110 -18.28 29.47 60.14
CA ALA A 110 -19.45 29.08 60.93
C ALA A 110 -18.98 28.32 62.16
N SER A 111 -19.06 29.03 63.29
CA SER A 111 -18.85 28.52 64.62
C SER A 111 -19.94 27.50 64.98
N MET A 112 -19.51 26.47 65.72
CA MET A 112 -20.26 25.67 66.68
C MET A 112 -21.21 24.55 66.18
N SER A 113 -21.01 23.41 66.83
CA SER A 113 -22.02 22.42 67.29
C SER A 113 -22.07 21.09 66.52
N ALA A 114 -21.25 20.14 66.98
CA ALA A 114 -21.72 18.77 67.24
C ALA A 114 -22.45 18.74 68.60
N PRO A 115 -23.20 17.69 69.02
CA PRO A 115 -23.44 16.35 68.44
C PRO A 115 -24.98 16.11 68.25
N GLU A 116 -25.57 14.99 67.81
CA GLU A 116 -25.51 13.61 68.31
C GLU A 116 -26.51 12.72 67.50
N LYS A 117 -26.18 11.43 67.39
CA LYS A 117 -27.05 10.22 67.33
C LYS A 117 -28.27 10.04 66.40
N GLU A 118 -28.18 8.92 65.67
CA GLU A 118 -29.16 7.81 65.58
C GLU A 118 -30.47 8.00 64.79
N THR A 119 -30.56 7.35 63.63
CA THR A 119 -31.63 6.44 63.14
C THR A 119 -31.41 6.23 61.63
N ALA A 120 -31.06 5.02 61.19
CA ALA A 120 -32.02 4.02 60.74
C ALA A 120 -32.96 4.54 59.65
N ASP A 121 -32.50 4.54 58.39
CA ASP A 121 -33.32 4.05 57.28
C ASP A 121 -32.41 3.57 56.13
N ARG A 122 -32.43 2.25 55.90
CA ARG A 122 -31.74 1.60 54.79
C ARG A 122 -32.76 1.37 53.68
N LYS A 123 -32.33 1.65 52.44
CA LYS A 123 -32.81 1.16 51.11
C LYS A 123 -33.53 2.26 50.30
N PRO A 124 -33.18 2.50 49.00
CA PRO A 124 -33.13 1.52 47.89
C PRO A 124 -31.73 1.28 47.30
N THR A 125 -31.33 0.01 47.09
CA THR A 125 -31.39 -0.65 45.76
C THR A 125 -30.34 -0.04 44.82
N GLN A 126 -29.08 -0.44 44.94
CA GLN A 126 -28.45 -1.53 44.17
C GLN A 126 -28.78 -1.48 42.68
N ALA A 127 -27.71 -1.26 41.90
CA ALA A 127 -27.60 -1.11 40.46
C ALA A 127 -28.66 -1.84 39.61
N PRO A 128 -29.22 -1.21 38.57
CA PRO A 128 -29.83 -1.96 37.49
C PRO A 128 -28.75 -2.82 36.85
N SER A 129 -29.03 -4.11 36.89
CA SER A 129 -28.37 -5.22 36.24
C SER A 129 -27.92 -4.84 34.83
N GLY A 130 -26.67 -5.15 34.51
CA GLY A 130 -26.14 -5.02 33.15
C GLY A 130 -26.99 -5.84 32.16
N PRO A 131 -27.00 -5.47 30.87
CA PRO A 131 -27.62 -6.30 29.86
C PRO A 131 -26.83 -7.60 29.75
N SER A 132 -27.50 -8.68 30.15
CA SER A 132 -27.26 -10.07 29.86
C SER A 132 -26.35 -10.29 28.64
N GLU A 133 -25.22 -10.94 28.86
CA GLU A 133 -24.59 -11.75 27.83
C GLU A 133 -25.61 -12.82 27.39
N PRO A 134 -26.00 -12.90 26.12
CA PRO A 134 -26.54 -14.13 25.58
C PRO A 134 -25.34 -15.04 25.31
N GLY A 135 -25.02 -15.87 26.30
CA GLY A 135 -24.36 -17.12 26.04
C GLY A 135 -25.29 -17.97 25.18
N LEU A 136 -24.95 -18.15 23.91
CA LEU A 136 -25.41 -19.27 23.10
C LEU A 136 -24.22 -19.77 22.29
N ALA A 137 -23.66 -20.88 22.79
CA ALA A 137 -22.91 -21.83 21.98
C ALA A 137 -23.82 -22.29 20.84
N GLY A 138 -23.39 -22.02 19.62
CA GLY A 138 -23.89 -22.64 18.39
C GLY A 138 -22.68 -23.18 17.65
N GLU A 139 -22.44 -24.48 17.78
CA GLU A 139 -21.33 -25.18 17.14
C GLU A 139 -21.67 -25.49 15.67
N GLY A 140 -20.81 -25.02 14.75
CA GLY A 140 -20.70 -25.44 13.35
C GLY A 140 -20.71 -24.32 12.30
N PRO A 141 -20.03 -24.45 11.14
CA PRO A 141 -18.77 -25.12 10.82
C PRO A 141 -17.67 -24.10 10.39
N HIS A 142 -16.42 -24.32 10.81
CA HIS A 142 -15.18 -23.70 10.31
C HIS A 142 -15.26 -22.26 9.76
N THR A 143 -15.72 -21.29 10.55
CA THR A 143 -15.48 -19.88 10.24
C THR A 143 -14.10 -19.51 10.71
N LYS A 144 -13.19 -19.34 9.74
CA LYS A 144 -11.90 -18.64 9.90
C LYS A 144 -12.15 -17.43 10.78
N VAL A 145 -11.58 -17.39 11.99
CA VAL A 145 -11.69 -16.25 12.89
C VAL A 145 -11.04 -15.06 12.17
N VAL A 146 -11.86 -14.23 11.55
CA VAL A 146 -11.40 -13.02 10.87
C VAL A 146 -11.05 -12.06 11.98
N ALA A 147 -9.77 -11.85 12.19
CA ALA A 147 -9.31 -10.87 13.14
C ALA A 147 -9.67 -9.46 12.61
N GLY A 148 -9.93 -8.49 13.48
CA GLY A 148 -10.35 -7.15 13.08
C GLY A 148 -10.49 -6.19 14.25
N TYR A 149 -11.01 -5.00 13.96
CA TYR A 149 -11.23 -3.91 14.90
C TYR A 149 -12.73 -3.64 15.07
N TYR A 150 -13.14 -3.21 16.25
CA TYR A 150 -14.49 -2.67 16.46
C TYR A 150 -14.43 -1.16 16.47
N TYR A 151 -15.30 -0.53 15.69
CA TYR A 151 -15.42 0.92 15.58
C TYR A 151 -16.83 1.36 15.99
N LYS A 152 -16.91 2.46 16.75
CA LYS A 152 -18.19 3.13 17.07
C LYS A 152 -18.34 4.33 16.15
N VAL A 153 -19.34 4.26 15.29
CA VAL A 153 -19.68 5.29 14.30
C VAL A 153 -20.00 6.61 15.00
N GLN A 154 -19.40 7.70 14.52
CA GLN A 154 -19.67 9.07 14.94
C GLN A 154 -20.64 9.76 13.98
N ALA A 155 -21.17 10.92 14.39
CA ALA A 155 -22.06 11.71 13.55
C ALA A 155 -21.31 12.21 12.30
N GLY A 156 -21.87 11.92 11.12
CA GLY A 156 -21.27 12.30 9.84
C GLY A 156 -20.37 11.24 9.21
N ASP A 157 -20.10 10.13 9.89
CA ASP A 157 -19.30 9.06 9.33
C ASP A 157 -20.02 8.32 8.19
N THR A 158 -19.24 7.97 7.17
CA THR A 158 -19.67 7.06 6.11
C THR A 158 -18.78 5.83 6.09
N VAL A 159 -19.29 4.70 5.60
CA VAL A 159 -18.49 3.47 5.47
C VAL A 159 -17.23 3.73 4.62
N SER A 160 -17.35 4.57 3.59
CA SER A 160 -16.24 4.95 2.72
C SER A 160 -15.17 5.75 3.47
N ALA A 161 -15.57 6.76 4.25
CA ALA A 161 -14.65 7.57 5.05
C ALA A 161 -13.93 6.73 6.12
N ILE A 162 -14.67 5.83 6.81
CA ILE A 162 -14.09 4.92 7.78
C ILE A 162 -13.07 3.98 7.11
N ALA A 163 -13.42 3.37 5.98
CA ALA A 163 -12.50 2.50 5.25
C ALA A 163 -11.23 3.24 4.80
N GLU A 164 -11.36 4.50 4.40
CA GLU A 164 -10.22 5.35 4.02
C GLU A 164 -9.31 5.71 5.20
N ALA A 165 -9.89 6.10 6.34
CA ALA A 165 -9.12 6.36 7.55
C ALA A 165 -8.30 5.12 7.98
N TYR A 166 -8.89 3.93 7.96
CA TYR A 166 -8.17 2.70 8.28
C TYR A 166 -7.09 2.35 7.25
N ARG A 167 -7.31 2.64 5.96
CA ARG A 167 -6.27 2.49 4.94
C ARG A 167 -5.08 3.42 5.17
N GLN A 168 -5.33 4.65 5.62
CA GLN A 168 -4.27 5.60 5.98
C GLN A 168 -3.48 5.12 7.21
N SER A 169 -4.14 4.42 8.15
CA SER A 169 -3.48 3.76 9.29
C SER A 169 -2.78 2.43 8.95
N GLY A 170 -2.67 2.07 7.67
CA GLY A 170 -1.97 0.85 7.23
C GLY A 170 -2.81 -0.44 7.26
N VAL A 171 -4.13 -0.34 7.46
CA VAL A 171 -5.05 -1.50 7.39
C VAL A 171 -5.68 -1.59 6.00
N PRO A 172 -5.33 -2.58 5.16
CA PRO A 172 -5.90 -2.71 3.82
C PRO A 172 -7.34 -3.22 3.89
N VAL A 173 -8.30 -2.29 3.93
CA VAL A 173 -9.74 -2.58 3.98
C VAL A 173 -10.51 -1.73 2.97
N THR A 174 -11.59 -2.29 2.41
CA THR A 174 -12.49 -1.63 1.48
C THR A 174 -13.87 -1.45 2.09
N ALA A 175 -14.62 -0.45 1.64
CA ALA A 175 -15.98 -0.22 2.11
C ALA A 175 -16.90 -1.43 1.89
N GLU A 176 -16.71 -2.19 0.80
CA GLU A 176 -17.47 -3.41 0.53
C GLU A 176 -17.16 -4.54 1.51
N GLN A 177 -15.90 -4.69 1.92
CA GLN A 177 -15.51 -5.66 2.95
C GLN A 177 -16.13 -5.32 4.30
N ILE A 178 -16.14 -4.04 4.69
CA ILE A 178 -16.79 -3.59 5.92
C ILE A 178 -18.30 -3.88 5.84
N ARG A 179 -18.96 -3.53 4.73
CA ARG A 179 -20.40 -3.80 4.56
C ARG A 179 -20.71 -5.29 4.67
N THR A 180 -19.96 -6.13 3.96
CA THR A 180 -20.15 -7.58 3.95
C THR A 180 -19.94 -8.18 5.34
N ALA A 181 -18.91 -7.73 6.07
CA ALA A 181 -18.62 -8.20 7.41
C ALA A 181 -19.67 -7.79 8.46
N ASN A 182 -20.45 -6.74 8.19
CA ASN A 182 -21.48 -6.23 9.09
C ASN A 182 -22.91 -6.46 8.59
N GLY A 183 -23.10 -7.16 7.46
CA GLY A 183 -24.42 -7.38 6.86
C GLY A 183 -25.11 -6.10 6.35
N LEU A 184 -24.35 -5.03 6.10
CA LEU A 184 -24.90 -3.74 5.68
C LEU A 184 -25.21 -3.71 4.18
N SER A 185 -26.36 -3.15 3.81
CA SER A 185 -26.74 -2.97 2.41
C SER A 185 -25.99 -1.80 1.76
N ARG A 186 -25.84 -1.78 0.43
CA ARG A 186 -25.13 -0.68 -0.30
C ARG A 186 -25.75 0.71 -0.10
N ARG A 187 -27.07 0.77 0.15
CA ARG A 187 -27.81 2.02 0.38
C ARG A 187 -27.96 2.38 1.86
N GLU A 188 -27.53 1.50 2.74
CA GLU A 188 -27.66 1.71 4.17
C GLU A 188 -26.64 2.73 4.66
N SER A 189 -27.12 3.74 5.38
CA SER A 189 -26.31 4.72 6.08
C SER A 189 -26.00 4.25 7.49
N LEU A 190 -24.84 4.63 7.99
CA LEU A 190 -24.45 4.32 9.36
C LEU A 190 -25.18 5.24 10.33
N ARG A 191 -25.63 4.69 11.46
CA ARG A 191 -26.21 5.48 12.54
C ARG A 191 -25.12 5.87 13.55
N PRO A 192 -25.10 7.11 14.05
CA PRO A 192 -24.21 7.48 15.14
C PRO A 192 -24.41 6.56 16.34
N GLY A 193 -23.31 6.11 16.97
CA GLY A 193 -23.30 5.14 18.06
C GLY A 193 -23.35 3.67 17.62
N GLN A 194 -23.56 3.38 16.33
CA GLN A 194 -23.54 2.02 15.81
C GLN A 194 -22.14 1.41 15.95
N LYS A 195 -22.07 0.18 16.48
CA LYS A 195 -20.82 -0.59 16.53
C LYS A 195 -20.68 -1.39 15.24
N ILE A 196 -19.58 -1.20 14.53
CA ILE A 196 -19.25 -1.94 13.31
C ILE A 196 -17.93 -2.67 13.47
N PHE A 197 -17.78 -3.78 12.76
CA PHE A 197 -16.58 -4.60 12.70
C PHE A 197 -15.78 -4.29 11.43
N VAL A 198 -14.51 -3.95 11.58
CA VAL A 198 -13.59 -3.66 10.49
C VAL A 198 -12.59 -4.82 10.38
N PRO A 199 -12.69 -5.68 9.36
CA PRO A 199 -11.80 -6.83 9.23
C PRO A 199 -10.36 -6.41 8.93
N LYS A 200 -9.38 -7.00 9.64
CA LYS A 200 -7.94 -6.87 9.36
C LYS A 200 -7.50 -8.11 8.57
N GLY A 201 -7.62 -8.07 7.26
CA GLY A 201 -7.14 -9.20 6.46
C GLY A 201 -7.79 -9.32 5.10
N THR A 202 -6.98 -9.83 4.18
CA THR A 202 -7.15 -10.03 2.74
C THR A 202 -8.33 -10.93 2.37
N ALA A 203 -9.55 -10.56 2.75
CA ALA A 203 -10.77 -11.08 2.14
C ALA A 203 -10.87 -10.49 0.73
N LYS A 204 -9.99 -10.94 -0.17
CA LYS A 204 -10.09 -10.69 -1.60
C LYS A 204 -11.53 -11.04 -1.98
N PRO A 205 -12.33 -10.11 -2.50
CA PRO A 205 -13.70 -10.44 -2.88
C PRO A 205 -13.61 -11.56 -3.90
N LYS A 206 -14.17 -12.73 -3.56
CA LYS A 206 -14.33 -13.84 -4.50
C LYS A 206 -15.29 -13.33 -5.56
N GLY A 207 -14.74 -12.79 -6.63
CA GLY A 207 -15.50 -12.39 -7.81
C GLY A 207 -16.22 -13.62 -8.34
N THR A 208 -17.50 -13.76 -8.01
CA THR A 208 -18.39 -14.68 -8.71
C THR A 208 -18.67 -14.07 -10.08
N VAL A 209 -17.87 -14.52 -11.04
CA VAL A 209 -18.11 -14.44 -12.47
C VAL A 209 -19.54 -14.92 -12.76
N LYS A 210 -20.38 -14.06 -13.34
CA LYS A 210 -21.56 -14.51 -14.09
C LYS A 210 -21.25 -14.38 -15.58
N LYS A 211 -20.78 -15.49 -16.15
CA LYS A 211 -20.57 -15.67 -17.60
C LYS A 211 -21.75 -16.49 -18.15
N LYS A 212 -22.59 -15.84 -18.95
CA LYS A 212 -23.46 -16.34 -20.05
C LYS A 212 -24.08 -15.07 -20.61
N HIS A 213 -23.91 -14.71 -21.87
CA HIS A 213 -24.35 -15.49 -23.02
C HIS A 213 -23.30 -15.57 -24.14
N THR A 214 -23.16 -16.78 -24.64
CA THR A 214 -22.54 -17.21 -25.89
C THR A 214 -23.49 -16.96 -27.06
N SER A 215 -22.98 -16.41 -28.17
CA SER A 215 -23.28 -16.79 -29.57
C SER A 215 -22.62 -15.75 -30.49
N SER A 216 -21.44 -15.99 -31.06
CA SER A 216 -21.21 -16.66 -32.37
C SER A 216 -21.92 -15.96 -33.57
N THR A 217 -21.21 -14.99 -34.17
CA THR A 217 -20.93 -14.70 -35.61
C THR A 217 -21.79 -15.45 -36.67
N PRO A 218 -22.28 -14.82 -37.77
CA PRO A 218 -21.44 -14.28 -38.86
C PRO A 218 -21.93 -13.04 -39.64
N PRO A 219 -21.07 -12.44 -40.50
CA PRO A 219 -21.41 -11.30 -41.37
C PRO A 219 -22.06 -11.76 -42.68
N ALA A 220 -22.96 -10.95 -43.25
CA ALA A 220 -23.51 -11.14 -44.60
C ALA A 220 -24.16 -9.82 -45.10
N PRO A 221 -24.56 -9.70 -46.39
CA PRO A 221 -23.74 -9.70 -47.60
C PRO A 221 -24.00 -8.43 -48.47
N THR A 222 -23.22 -8.27 -49.52
CA THR A 222 -23.30 -7.22 -50.56
C THR A 222 -24.48 -7.40 -51.53
N SER A 223 -24.94 -6.26 -52.11
CA SER A 223 -25.59 -6.08 -53.44
C SER A 223 -27.10 -6.34 -53.58
N PRO A 224 -27.80 -5.84 -54.64
CA PRO A 224 -27.35 -5.18 -55.88
C PRO A 224 -27.26 -3.65 -55.86
#